data_AF-A0A4S9X3Q5-F1
#
_entry.id   AF-A0A4S9X3Q5-F1
#
_cell.length_a   1.000
_cell.length_b   1.000
_cell.length_c   1.000
_cell.angle_alpha   90.00
_cell.angle_beta   90.00
_cell.angle_gamma   90.00
#
_symmetry.space_group_name_H-M   'P 1'
#
loop_
_entity.id
_entity.type
_entity.pdbx_description
1 polymer ?
#
loop_
_entity_poly.entity_id
_entity_poly.type
_entity_poly.pdbx_seq_one_letter_code
_entity_poly.pdbx_strand_id
1 'polypeptide(L)'
;MKQMMNPYATGDKIPTPKGCKKDAVLYQKACIVTPPPSFLQDDPSNLKEVMASKNFPKNITDDLLDKIDNTWMPNVTLIDTGHLKQFSMTSGSKAMAEIDLSTNIIDQWSGYLWSKPANPTCLYDYAVNYFTQVAAALHHLKGRIRVEPILGEMDEIFEKIHLDFYPDRLNKPVLGQEESGMQVSTTEDYPKIFDRVHLSNVPDYTGGTLGAFLFAAPITPVTKDFKAQFSFTCLRNPPAFKDVDEFNSEYCLLPEMSMIAKIFLCVRRPCISESMPLPAFMQMQGLIGMGYFEWSKQAEIVPFPSLLDRPTITSWIHGLLLKTAIPKERQVPAMTLINSPFNLTVLFRVIMHLQKVGYPSHWLSEILGTIIGGTIDTKAFPQKSVPFSVKDSKQLFDKSRPLKRFSIKPFNAELTTLTSIWLPALGFSILHGNDVLPDHSSIRKYSVTFSHVNWDMGFESSFILVFIDMDIATPTGPRPIIPLRLLLLNKEDQLKNALQRPRDVREKGLHIVTTWQFETETKTGRFWMREDIMKQVLDRRNGWHACIWRVDRWDIVGQPVKAAAGGVKDLGISWAD
;
A
#
# COMPACT_ATOMS: atom_id res chain seq x y z
N MET A 1 15.18 2.25 34.31
CA MET A 1 15.75 1.08 33.59
C MET A 1 14.81 -0.13 33.44
N LYS A 2 13.60 -0.15 34.06
CA LYS A 2 12.56 -1.20 33.85
C LYS A 2 11.30 -0.72 33.10
N GLN A 3 11.30 0.50 32.58
CA GLN A 3 10.07 1.20 32.14
C GLN A 3 10.00 1.49 30.63
N MET A 4 10.92 0.94 29.82
CA MET A 4 10.96 1.16 28.37
C MET A 4 11.16 -0.12 27.54
N MET A 5 11.08 -1.30 28.17
CA MET A 5 10.98 -2.55 27.41
C MET A 5 9.50 -2.83 27.18
N ASN A 6 9.11 -2.88 25.91
CA ASN A 6 7.81 -3.34 25.50
C ASN A 6 7.61 -4.79 26.00
N PRO A 7 6.64 -5.08 26.90
CA PRO A 7 6.52 -6.37 27.58
C PRO A 7 6.23 -7.57 26.67
N TYR A 8 5.95 -7.36 25.37
CA TYR A 8 5.84 -8.48 24.41
C TYR A 8 7.16 -9.22 24.15
N ALA A 9 8.31 -8.66 24.54
CA ALA A 9 9.62 -9.27 24.27
C ALA A 9 10.00 -10.41 25.25
N THR A 10 9.36 -10.51 26.43
CA THR A 10 9.78 -11.49 27.46
C THR A 10 8.78 -12.61 27.70
N GLY A 11 7.61 -12.61 27.06
CA GLY A 11 6.60 -13.64 27.29
C GLY A 11 6.03 -13.66 28.71
N ASP A 12 6.34 -12.65 29.52
CA ASP A 12 5.82 -12.50 30.87
C ASP A 12 4.34 -12.11 30.80
N LYS A 13 3.46 -12.90 31.42
CA LYS A 13 2.05 -12.55 31.55
C LYS A 13 1.91 -11.28 32.38
N ILE A 14 1.42 -10.21 31.77
CA ILE A 14 1.11 -8.97 32.48
C ILE A 14 0.00 -9.27 33.50
N PRO A 15 0.19 -8.93 34.79
CA PRO A 15 -0.80 -9.26 35.81
C PRO A 15 -2.04 -8.36 35.68
N THR A 16 -3.22 -8.94 35.85
CA THR A 16 -4.48 -8.20 35.95
C THR A 16 -4.39 -7.12 37.02
N PRO A 17 -4.92 -5.90 36.77
CA PRO A 17 -4.91 -4.83 37.75
C PRO A 17 -5.56 -5.24 39.09
N LYS A 18 -5.01 -4.73 40.19
CA LYS A 18 -5.54 -4.99 41.53
C LYS A 18 -6.99 -4.46 41.61
N GLY A 19 -7.92 -5.33 42.00
CA GLY A 19 -9.36 -5.02 42.02
C GLY A 19 -10.15 -5.61 40.83
N CYS A 20 -9.49 -5.87 39.71
CA CYS A 20 -10.15 -6.25 38.45
C CYS A 20 -10.15 -7.76 38.14
N LYS A 21 -9.89 -8.62 39.13
CA LYS A 21 -9.74 -10.08 38.91
C LYS A 21 -11.01 -10.73 38.33
N LYS A 22 -12.19 -10.33 38.80
CA LYS A 22 -13.46 -10.87 38.30
C LYS A 22 -13.76 -10.39 36.88
N ASP A 23 -13.52 -9.11 36.58
CA ASP A 23 -13.63 -8.57 35.23
C ASP A 23 -12.71 -9.27 34.24
N ALA A 24 -11.49 -9.61 34.64
CA ALA A 24 -10.58 -10.34 33.77
C ALA A 24 -11.10 -11.74 33.43
N VAL A 25 -11.67 -12.45 34.41
CA VAL A 25 -12.29 -13.75 34.20
C VAL A 25 -13.54 -13.63 33.32
N LEU A 26 -14.34 -12.57 33.50
CA LEU A 26 -15.50 -12.29 32.66
C LEU A 26 -15.07 -12.00 31.21
N TYR A 27 -14.06 -11.17 31.00
CA TYR A 27 -13.51 -10.87 29.68
C TYR A 27 -12.97 -12.13 28.97
N GLN A 28 -12.24 -12.98 29.69
CA GLN A 28 -11.70 -14.23 29.11
C GLN A 28 -12.79 -15.24 28.73
N LYS A 29 -13.95 -15.21 29.40
CA LYS A 29 -15.03 -16.17 29.19
C LYS A 29 -16.16 -15.67 28.28
N ALA A 30 -16.35 -14.36 28.22
CA ALA A 30 -17.48 -13.72 27.54
C ALA A 30 -17.08 -12.57 26.62
N CYS A 31 -15.77 -12.24 26.51
CA CYS A 31 -15.25 -11.15 25.68
C CYS A 31 -15.86 -9.76 25.95
N ILE A 32 -16.37 -9.53 27.17
CA ILE A 32 -16.97 -8.27 27.61
C ILE A 32 -16.24 -7.70 28.82
N VAL A 33 -16.30 -6.38 28.97
CA VAL A 33 -15.85 -5.65 30.18
C VAL A 33 -17.08 -5.16 30.94
N THR A 34 -17.05 -5.26 32.26
CA THR A 34 -18.13 -4.82 33.14
C THR A 34 -18.44 -3.33 32.90
N PRO A 35 -19.69 -2.96 32.58
CA PRO A 35 -20.08 -1.58 32.41
C PRO A 35 -20.16 -0.88 33.78
N PRO A 36 -20.34 0.45 33.80
CA PRO A 36 -20.46 1.19 35.05
C PRO A 36 -21.61 0.66 35.91
N PRO A 37 -21.52 0.74 37.26
CA PRO A 37 -22.61 0.32 38.14
C PRO A 37 -23.97 0.94 37.84
N SER A 38 -24.01 2.13 37.23
CA SER A 38 -25.24 2.79 36.78
C SER A 38 -25.91 2.09 35.59
N PHE A 39 -25.15 1.42 34.73
CA PHE A 39 -25.67 0.68 33.57
C PHE A 39 -26.08 -0.75 33.94
N LEU A 40 -25.58 -1.27 35.06
CA LEU A 40 -25.92 -2.61 35.57
C LEU A 40 -27.28 -2.69 36.29
N GLN A 41 -27.94 -1.56 36.54
CA GLN A 41 -29.26 -1.55 37.19
C GLN A 41 -30.37 -2.04 36.25
N ASP A 42 -30.22 -1.75 34.95
CA ASP A 42 -31.17 -2.10 33.90
C ASP A 42 -30.62 -3.16 32.94
N ASP A 43 -29.54 -3.87 33.33
CA ASP A 43 -28.91 -4.89 32.48
C ASP A 43 -29.83 -6.10 32.33
N PRO A 44 -30.35 -6.40 31.12
CA PRO A 44 -31.22 -7.55 30.92
C PRO A 44 -30.51 -8.86 31.26
N SER A 45 -29.17 -8.91 31.22
CA SER A 45 -28.35 -10.09 31.45
C SER A 45 -28.06 -10.39 32.93
N ASN A 46 -28.48 -9.54 33.87
CA ASN A 46 -28.24 -9.71 35.31
C ASN A 46 -26.74 -9.92 35.65
N LEU A 47 -25.83 -9.25 34.94
CA LEU A 47 -24.39 -9.43 35.13
C LEU A 47 -23.94 -9.07 36.56
N LYS A 48 -24.64 -8.14 37.21
CA LYS A 48 -24.37 -7.75 38.59
C LYS A 48 -24.54 -8.94 39.54
N GLU A 49 -25.63 -9.68 39.41
CA GLU A 49 -25.91 -10.90 40.20
C GLU A 49 -24.92 -12.01 39.84
N VAL A 50 -24.60 -12.14 38.54
CA VAL A 50 -23.63 -13.13 38.06
C VAL A 50 -22.26 -12.88 38.70
N MET A 51 -21.78 -11.64 38.70
CA MET A 51 -20.49 -11.25 39.28
C MET A 51 -20.47 -11.29 40.81
N ALA A 52 -21.61 -11.00 41.46
CA ALA A 52 -21.74 -11.06 42.92
C ALA A 52 -21.87 -12.50 43.46
N SER A 53 -22.28 -13.45 42.62
CA SER A 53 -22.51 -14.84 43.00
C SER A 53 -21.28 -15.52 43.59
N LYS A 54 -21.50 -16.33 44.62
CA LYS A 54 -20.47 -17.24 45.18
C LYS A 54 -20.06 -18.32 44.19
N ASN A 55 -20.88 -18.59 43.18
CA ASN A 55 -20.63 -19.58 42.13
C ASN A 55 -19.82 -19.01 40.96
N PHE A 56 -19.48 -17.71 40.96
CA PHE A 56 -18.62 -17.13 39.92
C PHE A 56 -17.26 -17.82 39.85
N PRO A 57 -16.75 -18.17 38.65
CA PRO A 57 -17.29 -17.90 37.31
C PRO A 57 -18.13 -19.04 36.70
N LYS A 58 -18.53 -20.07 37.46
CA LYS A 58 -19.27 -21.25 36.96
C LYS A 58 -20.67 -20.91 36.43
N ASN A 59 -21.21 -19.77 36.82
CA ASN A 59 -22.49 -19.23 36.36
C ASN A 59 -22.38 -18.40 35.07
N ILE A 60 -21.19 -18.29 34.47
CA ILE A 60 -21.05 -17.88 33.07
C ILE A 60 -21.34 -19.13 32.22
N THR A 61 -22.61 -19.33 31.91
CA THR A 61 -23.14 -20.48 31.15
C THR A 61 -23.35 -20.09 29.69
N ASP A 62 -23.50 -21.08 28.80
CA ASP A 62 -23.84 -20.83 27.40
C ASP A 62 -25.14 -20.01 27.26
N ASP A 63 -26.16 -20.30 28.07
CA ASP A 63 -27.40 -19.49 28.13
C ASP A 63 -27.15 -18.00 28.45
N LEU A 64 -26.16 -17.68 29.30
CA LEU A 64 -25.81 -16.29 29.61
C LEU A 64 -25.09 -15.64 28.42
N LEU A 65 -24.19 -16.37 27.77
CA LEU A 65 -23.46 -15.88 26.59
C LEU A 65 -24.44 -15.61 25.43
N ASP A 66 -25.34 -16.56 25.14
CA ASP A 66 -26.39 -16.40 24.14
C ASP A 66 -27.28 -15.20 24.47
N LYS A 67 -27.60 -15.00 25.75
CA LYS A 67 -28.39 -13.85 26.17
C LYS A 67 -27.64 -12.53 25.94
N ILE A 68 -26.35 -12.47 26.25
CA ILE A 68 -25.52 -11.29 25.97
C ILE A 68 -25.49 -11.03 24.46
N ASP A 69 -25.17 -12.03 23.63
CA ASP A 69 -25.08 -11.87 22.18
C ASP A 69 -26.40 -11.42 21.54
N ASN A 70 -27.55 -11.81 22.11
CA ASN A 70 -28.87 -11.43 21.62
C ASN A 70 -29.39 -10.10 22.16
N THR A 71 -28.86 -9.58 23.27
CA THR A 71 -29.41 -8.38 23.94
C THR A 71 -28.45 -7.20 23.98
N TRP A 72 -27.14 -7.47 23.95
CA TRP A 72 -26.11 -6.43 23.95
C TRP A 72 -25.66 -6.15 22.52
N MET A 73 -25.50 -4.87 22.21
CA MET A 73 -24.91 -4.44 20.95
C MET A 73 -23.44 -4.08 21.17
N PRO A 74 -22.53 -4.53 20.28
CA PRO A 74 -21.15 -4.07 20.34
C PRO A 74 -21.09 -2.56 20.09
N ASN A 75 -20.13 -1.88 20.73
CA ASN A 75 -19.84 -0.48 20.39
C ASN A 75 -19.56 -0.38 18.89
N VAL A 76 -20.24 0.55 18.21
CA VAL A 76 -20.05 0.77 16.76
C VAL A 76 -18.58 1.07 16.51
N THR A 77 -17.90 0.09 15.92
CA THR A 77 -16.47 0.12 15.66
C THR A 77 -16.28 -0.32 14.22
N LEU A 78 -15.46 0.39 13.46
CA LEU A 78 -15.15 0.02 12.09
C LEU A 78 -14.22 -1.20 12.12
N ILE A 79 -14.76 -2.36 11.73
CA ILE A 79 -14.02 -3.63 11.70
C ILE A 79 -13.94 -4.11 10.26
N ASP A 80 -12.74 -4.35 9.77
CA ASP A 80 -12.53 -5.05 8.50
C ASP A 80 -12.65 -6.57 8.72
N THR A 81 -13.88 -7.07 8.53
CA THR A 81 -14.17 -8.50 8.67
C THR A 81 -13.49 -9.35 7.60
N GLY A 82 -13.17 -8.78 6.44
CA GLY A 82 -12.43 -9.45 5.36
C GLY A 82 -10.99 -9.69 5.77
N HIS A 83 -10.32 -8.66 6.29
CA HIS A 83 -8.98 -8.76 6.85
C HIS A 83 -8.91 -9.79 7.98
N LEU A 84 -9.86 -9.79 8.92
CA LEU A 84 -9.88 -10.76 10.02
C LEU A 84 -10.06 -12.21 9.53
N LYS A 85 -10.93 -12.43 8.54
CA LYS A 85 -11.10 -13.75 7.91
C LYS A 85 -9.81 -14.18 7.22
N GLN A 86 -9.18 -13.30 6.44
CA GLN A 86 -7.92 -13.59 5.76
C GLN A 86 -6.80 -13.91 6.77
N PHE A 87 -6.63 -13.08 7.78
CA PHE A 87 -5.62 -13.28 8.83
C PHE A 87 -5.81 -14.61 9.56
N SER A 88 -7.07 -14.98 9.86
CA SER A 88 -7.40 -16.27 10.47
C SER A 88 -7.04 -17.46 9.58
N MET A 89 -7.17 -17.32 8.26
CA MET A 89 -6.79 -18.34 7.30
C MET A 89 -5.27 -18.46 7.11
N THR A 90 -4.51 -17.36 7.23
CA THR A 90 -3.08 -17.32 6.88
C THR A 90 -2.12 -17.45 8.06
N SER A 91 -2.48 -16.94 9.23
CA SER A 91 -1.51 -16.71 10.32
C SER A 91 -1.61 -17.74 11.45
N GLY A 92 -2.65 -18.58 11.47
CA GLY A 92 -2.87 -19.65 12.47
C GLY A 92 -3.01 -19.19 13.93
N SER A 93 -2.66 -17.94 14.25
CA SER A 93 -2.65 -17.37 15.59
C SER A 93 -3.62 -16.19 15.66
N LYS A 94 -4.68 -16.34 16.46
CA LYS A 94 -5.63 -15.27 16.78
C LYS A 94 -5.02 -14.16 17.65
N ALA A 95 -3.84 -14.39 18.22
CA ALA A 95 -3.26 -13.57 19.29
C ALA A 95 -2.89 -12.14 18.88
N MET A 96 -2.66 -11.83 17.59
CA MET A 96 -2.40 -10.45 17.15
C MET A 96 -3.67 -9.62 16.92
N ALA A 97 -4.83 -10.27 16.79
CA ALA A 97 -6.13 -9.59 16.64
C ALA A 97 -6.81 -9.35 18.00
N GLU A 98 -6.35 -10.03 19.06
CA GLU A 98 -6.93 -9.96 20.39
C GLU A 98 -6.21 -8.91 21.24
N ILE A 99 -6.80 -7.73 21.35
CA ILE A 99 -6.45 -6.80 22.43
C ILE A 99 -6.96 -7.43 23.73
N ASP A 100 -6.08 -7.94 24.59
CA ASP A 100 -6.50 -8.41 25.91
C ASP A 100 -6.66 -7.23 26.88
N LEU A 101 -7.86 -6.65 26.92
CA LEU A 101 -8.21 -5.56 27.84
C LEU A 101 -8.04 -5.97 29.32
N SER A 102 -8.07 -7.26 29.64
CA SER A 102 -8.01 -7.76 31.02
C SER A 102 -6.61 -7.71 31.66
N THR A 103 -5.58 -7.68 30.82
CA THR A 103 -4.17 -7.66 31.27
C THR A 103 -3.41 -6.47 30.70
N ASN A 104 -3.82 -5.93 29.56
CA ASN A 104 -3.00 -5.03 28.75
C ASN A 104 -3.48 -3.57 28.74
N ILE A 105 -4.66 -3.27 29.30
CA ILE A 105 -5.21 -1.90 29.28
C ILE A 105 -4.29 -0.89 29.98
N ILE A 106 -3.63 -1.27 31.07
CA ILE A 106 -2.71 -0.38 31.78
C ILE A 106 -1.43 -0.17 30.97
N ASP A 107 -0.90 -1.19 30.30
CA ASP A 107 0.37 -1.08 29.58
C ASP A 107 0.19 -0.38 28.23
N GLN A 108 -0.76 -0.85 27.42
CA GLN A 108 -1.08 -0.25 26.11
C GLN A 108 -1.63 1.17 26.22
N TRP A 109 -2.41 1.47 27.27
CA TRP A 109 -2.96 2.82 27.45
C TRP A 109 -2.17 3.65 28.45
N SER A 110 -1.09 3.16 29.06
CA SER A 110 -0.30 3.90 30.07
C SER A 110 0.10 5.31 29.61
N GLY A 111 0.43 5.48 28.33
CA GLY A 111 0.76 6.78 27.74
C GLY A 111 -0.44 7.71 27.51
N TYR A 112 -1.66 7.17 27.48
CA TYR A 112 -2.92 7.89 27.26
C TYR A 112 -3.78 8.01 28.52
N LEU A 113 -3.48 7.26 29.58
CA LEU A 113 -4.15 7.34 30.87
C LEU A 113 -3.47 8.40 31.73
N TRP A 114 -4.12 9.56 31.84
CA TRP A 114 -3.55 10.73 32.50
C TRP A 114 -3.44 10.56 34.01
N SER A 115 -4.19 9.61 34.58
CA SER A 115 -4.14 9.23 35.99
C SER A 115 -4.62 7.80 36.20
N LYS A 116 -4.03 7.11 37.18
CA LYS A 116 -4.55 5.82 37.66
C LYS A 116 -5.69 6.09 38.65
N PRO A 117 -6.79 5.32 38.60
CA PRO A 117 -7.85 5.42 39.61
C PRO A 117 -7.29 5.09 41.00
N ALA A 118 -7.74 5.81 42.03
CA ALA A 118 -7.27 5.63 43.40
C ALA A 118 -7.71 4.27 44.00
N ASN A 119 -8.95 3.84 43.72
CA ASN A 119 -9.54 2.61 44.22
C ASN A 119 -10.35 1.90 43.12
N PRO A 120 -9.68 1.30 42.11
CA PRO A 120 -10.38 0.62 41.03
C PRO A 120 -11.08 -0.63 41.54
N THR A 121 -12.33 -0.79 41.11
CA THR A 121 -13.20 -1.93 41.38
C THR A 121 -13.46 -2.77 40.13
N CYS A 122 -13.28 -2.17 38.96
CA CYS A 122 -13.50 -2.77 37.65
C CYS A 122 -12.51 -2.22 36.61
N LEU A 123 -12.39 -2.87 35.45
CA LEU A 123 -11.54 -2.41 34.34
C LEU A 123 -12.04 -1.07 33.78
N TYR A 124 -13.35 -0.79 33.85
CA TYR A 124 -13.94 0.48 33.41
C TYR A 124 -13.35 1.69 34.16
N ASP A 125 -13.03 1.56 35.45
CA ASP A 125 -12.45 2.64 36.27
C ASP A 125 -11.10 3.16 35.71
N TYR A 126 -10.40 2.32 34.93
CA TYR A 126 -9.16 2.71 34.27
C TYR A 126 -9.39 3.48 32.97
N ALA A 127 -10.51 3.28 32.28
CA ALA A 127 -10.79 3.91 30.99
C ALA A 127 -11.73 5.14 31.10
N VAL A 128 -12.56 5.21 32.15
CA VAL A 128 -13.62 6.22 32.30
C VAL A 128 -13.11 7.65 32.21
N ASN A 129 -11.97 7.95 32.85
CA ASN A 129 -11.42 9.30 32.84
C ASN A 129 -11.05 9.73 31.41
N TYR A 130 -10.41 8.84 30.63
CA TYR A 130 -10.08 9.13 29.23
C TYR A 130 -11.32 9.47 28.42
N PHE A 131 -12.34 8.61 28.42
CA PHE A 131 -13.56 8.84 27.66
C PHE A 131 -14.34 10.06 28.13
N THR A 132 -14.36 10.34 29.45
CA THR A 132 -15.00 11.54 30.00
C THR A 132 -14.31 12.81 29.52
N GLN A 133 -12.97 12.84 29.50
CA GLN A 133 -12.20 13.98 29.01
C GLN A 133 -12.37 14.17 27.50
N VAL A 134 -12.35 13.09 26.72
CA VAL A 134 -12.63 13.13 25.28
C VAL A 134 -14.04 13.65 25.02
N ALA A 135 -15.04 13.15 25.74
CA ALA A 135 -16.42 13.62 25.61
C ALA A 135 -16.56 15.11 25.98
N ALA A 136 -15.91 15.55 27.06
CA ALA A 136 -15.89 16.96 27.45
C ALA A 136 -15.20 17.85 26.40
N ALA A 137 -14.09 17.39 25.81
CA ALA A 137 -13.39 18.09 24.74
C ALA A 137 -14.25 18.18 23.47
N LEU A 138 -14.87 17.07 23.05
CA LEU A 138 -15.80 17.04 21.90
C LEU A 138 -17.00 17.96 22.14
N HIS A 139 -17.52 18.01 23.37
CA HIS A 139 -18.59 18.94 23.74
C HIS A 139 -18.13 20.40 23.63
N HIS A 140 -16.92 20.72 24.08
CA HIS A 140 -16.33 22.05 23.92
C HIS A 140 -16.09 22.44 22.45
N LEU A 141 -15.83 21.44 21.60
CA LEU A 141 -15.61 21.60 20.16
C LEU A 141 -16.91 21.41 19.34
N LYS A 142 -18.07 21.36 20.01
CA LYS A 142 -19.37 21.20 19.36
C LYS A 142 -19.56 22.28 18.28
N GLY A 143 -19.97 21.83 17.09
CA GLY A 143 -20.14 22.69 15.91
C GLY A 143 -18.84 23.09 15.20
N ARG A 144 -17.66 22.69 15.71
CA ARG A 144 -16.34 22.96 15.10
C ARG A 144 -15.66 21.72 14.55
N ILE A 145 -16.13 20.52 14.93
CA ILE A 145 -15.63 19.25 14.40
C ILE A 145 -16.60 18.72 13.37
N ARG A 146 -16.05 18.28 12.25
CA ARG A 146 -16.74 17.48 11.26
C ARG A 146 -15.91 16.24 10.97
N VAL A 147 -16.56 15.09 10.87
CA VAL A 147 -15.93 13.81 10.56
C VAL A 147 -16.50 13.31 9.24
N GLU A 148 -15.63 12.89 8.33
CA GLU A 148 -15.98 12.22 7.08
C GLU A 148 -15.30 10.84 7.06
N PRO A 149 -16.04 9.76 7.34
CA PRO A 149 -15.51 8.43 7.18
C PRO A 149 -15.50 8.07 5.70
N ILE A 150 -14.32 7.74 5.16
CA ILE A 150 -14.15 7.29 3.78
C ILE A 150 -13.55 5.88 3.80
N LEU A 151 -14.17 4.97 3.06
CA LEU A 151 -13.68 3.60 2.87
C LEU A 151 -13.05 3.49 1.48
N GLY A 152 -11.77 3.10 1.41
CA GLY A 152 -11.06 2.89 0.16
C GLY A 152 -9.54 2.94 0.33
N GLU A 153 -8.83 2.70 -0.78
CA GLU A 153 -7.37 2.78 -0.83
C GLU A 153 -6.89 4.24 -0.79
N MET A 154 -5.83 4.51 -0.02
CA MET A 154 -5.36 5.88 0.24
C MET A 154 -4.99 6.63 -1.04
N ASP A 155 -4.25 5.99 -1.94
CA ASP A 155 -3.79 6.57 -3.19
C ASP A 155 -4.95 6.90 -4.14
N GLU A 156 -5.90 5.99 -4.29
CA GLU A 156 -7.11 6.19 -5.09
C GLU A 156 -7.99 7.33 -4.52
N ILE A 157 -8.26 7.29 -3.21
CA ILE A 157 -9.12 8.29 -2.56
C ILE A 157 -8.47 9.67 -2.61
N PHE A 158 -7.18 9.78 -2.31
CA PHE A 158 -6.48 11.07 -2.32
C PHE A 158 -6.41 11.65 -3.72
N GLU A 159 -6.15 10.83 -4.74
CA GLU A 159 -6.17 11.27 -6.14
C GLU A 159 -7.58 11.73 -6.55
N LYS A 160 -8.63 10.98 -6.21
CA LYS A 160 -10.02 11.37 -6.46
C LYS A 160 -10.40 12.67 -5.77
N ILE A 161 -9.98 12.88 -4.51
CA ILE A 161 -10.21 14.15 -3.80
C ILE A 161 -9.44 15.30 -4.47
N HIS A 162 -8.17 15.08 -4.82
CA HIS A 162 -7.34 16.08 -5.49
C HIS A 162 -7.90 16.50 -6.85
N LEU A 163 -8.38 15.52 -7.64
CA LEU A 163 -8.95 15.73 -8.97
C LEU A 163 -10.44 16.11 -8.95
N ASP A 164 -11.03 16.27 -7.78
CA ASP A 164 -12.45 16.59 -7.61
C ASP A 164 -13.41 15.58 -8.26
N PHE A 165 -13.05 14.30 -8.17
CA PHE A 165 -13.76 13.19 -8.80
C PHE A 165 -14.17 12.11 -7.78
N TYR A 166 -14.33 12.47 -6.51
CA TYR A 166 -14.77 11.51 -5.49
C TYR A 166 -16.31 11.36 -5.54
N PRO A 167 -16.86 10.20 -5.97
CA PRO A 167 -18.28 10.08 -6.30
C PRO A 167 -19.23 10.38 -5.13
N ASP A 168 -18.86 10.02 -3.91
CA ASP A 168 -19.69 10.24 -2.71
C ASP A 168 -19.80 11.72 -2.34
N ARG A 169 -18.88 12.55 -2.83
CA ARG A 169 -18.96 14.01 -2.77
C ARG A 169 -19.60 14.62 -4.01
N LEU A 170 -19.75 13.90 -5.12
CA LEU A 170 -20.40 14.43 -6.33
C LEU A 170 -21.90 14.12 -6.38
N ASN A 171 -22.32 12.99 -5.82
CA ASN A 171 -23.66 12.42 -6.02
C ASN A 171 -24.59 12.50 -4.81
N LYS A 172 -24.30 13.33 -3.79
CA LYS A 172 -25.26 13.48 -2.68
C LYS A 172 -26.44 14.35 -3.14
N PRO A 173 -27.68 13.83 -3.07
CA PRO A 173 -28.85 14.69 -3.15
C PRO A 173 -28.74 15.76 -2.06
N VAL A 174 -29.24 16.96 -2.34
CA VAL A 174 -29.65 17.89 -1.27
C VAL A 174 -30.74 17.16 -0.49
N LEU A 175 -30.35 16.40 0.53
CA LEU A 175 -31.32 15.78 1.42
C LEU A 175 -32.07 16.94 2.05
N GLY A 176 -33.34 17.07 1.64
CA GLY A 176 -34.30 17.95 2.24
C GLY A 176 -34.32 17.75 3.75
N GLN A 177 -34.73 18.80 4.45
CA GLN A 177 -34.88 18.84 5.89
C GLN A 177 -35.51 17.55 6.43
N GLU A 178 -34.75 16.74 7.18
CA GLU A 178 -35.36 15.75 8.07
C GLU A 178 -34.98 16.01 9.54
N GLU A 179 -36.06 16.20 10.30
CA GLU A 179 -36.35 16.07 11.74
C GLU A 179 -35.46 16.71 12.81
N SER A 180 -34.19 16.99 12.55
CA SER A 180 -33.26 17.48 13.59
C SER A 180 -33.01 18.99 13.58
N GLY A 181 -33.56 19.73 12.61
CA GLY A 181 -33.31 21.17 12.46
C GLY A 181 -31.84 21.53 12.16
N MET A 182 -30.96 20.55 11.98
CA MET A 182 -29.58 20.77 11.53
C MET A 182 -29.55 20.85 10.00
N GLN A 183 -29.00 21.96 9.48
CA GLN A 183 -28.71 22.10 8.05
C GLN A 183 -27.87 20.91 7.58
N VAL A 184 -28.40 20.16 6.61
CA VAL A 184 -27.62 19.18 5.87
C VAL A 184 -26.60 19.95 5.02
N SER A 185 -25.34 19.77 5.37
CA SER A 185 -24.20 20.29 4.61
C SER A 185 -24.23 19.75 3.18
N THR A 186 -24.16 20.66 2.20
CA THR A 186 -23.95 20.31 0.79
C THR A 186 -22.50 19.84 0.58
N THR A 187 -22.28 19.16 -0.53
CA THR A 187 -21.00 18.58 -0.98
C THR A 187 -19.85 19.60 -1.09
N GLU A 188 -20.15 20.90 -1.14
CA GLU A 188 -19.19 22.01 -1.24
C GLU A 188 -18.36 22.23 0.04
N ASP A 189 -18.71 21.62 1.16
CA ASP A 189 -18.10 21.98 2.45
C ASP A 189 -16.84 21.16 2.83
N TYR A 190 -16.54 20.06 2.14
CA TYR A 190 -15.38 19.24 2.50
C TYR A 190 -14.10 19.71 1.79
N PRO A 191 -13.00 19.93 2.52
CA PRO A 191 -11.76 20.39 1.93
C PRO A 191 -11.16 19.36 0.97
N LYS A 192 -10.47 19.88 -0.05
CA LYS A 192 -9.63 19.10 -0.99
C LYS A 192 -8.14 19.19 -0.65
N ILE A 193 -7.78 20.23 0.09
CA ILE A 193 -6.43 20.53 0.55
C ILE A 193 -6.46 20.60 2.08
N PHE A 194 -5.49 19.97 2.72
CA PHE A 194 -5.44 19.78 4.16
C PHE A 194 -4.13 20.31 4.72
N ASP A 195 -4.19 21.14 5.76
CA ASP A 195 -2.98 21.60 6.45
C ASP A 195 -2.22 20.44 7.10
N ARG A 196 -2.92 19.37 7.49
CA ARG A 196 -2.28 18.18 8.09
C ARG A 196 -2.82 16.92 7.46
N VAL A 197 -1.91 16.12 6.91
CA VAL A 197 -2.20 14.77 6.45
C VAL A 197 -1.37 13.78 7.28
N HIS A 198 -2.03 12.91 8.03
CA HIS A 198 -1.36 11.93 8.88
C HIS A 198 -1.64 10.52 8.37
N LEU A 199 -0.63 9.86 7.81
CA LEU A 199 -0.77 8.58 7.13
C LEU A 199 -0.45 7.38 8.02
N SER A 200 -0.11 7.59 9.30
CA SER A 200 0.39 6.52 10.16
C SER A 200 1.56 5.78 9.49
N ASN A 201 1.48 4.45 9.35
CA ASN A 201 2.41 3.59 8.60
C ASN A 201 1.86 3.10 7.25
N VAL A 202 0.77 3.70 6.73
CA VAL A 202 0.19 3.33 5.42
C VAL A 202 1.24 3.31 4.30
N PRO A 203 2.22 4.24 4.24
CA PRO A 203 3.24 4.22 3.20
C PRO A 203 4.09 2.94 3.16
N ASP A 204 4.22 2.17 4.25
CA ASP A 204 4.91 0.88 4.21
C ASP A 204 4.27 -0.10 3.22
N TYR A 205 2.98 0.07 2.93
CA TYR A 205 2.17 -0.77 2.05
C TYR A 205 1.90 -0.14 0.69
N THR A 206 2.01 1.19 0.57
CA THR A 206 1.62 1.96 -0.63
C THR A 206 2.80 2.66 -1.32
N GLY A 207 4.03 2.14 -1.14
CA GLY A 207 5.20 2.56 -1.91
C GLY A 207 6.07 3.63 -1.25
N GLY A 208 6.02 3.70 0.08
CA GLY A 208 6.84 4.52 0.95
C GLY A 208 6.78 6.00 0.60
N THR A 209 7.93 6.65 0.65
CA THR A 209 8.06 8.09 0.37
C THR A 209 7.55 8.46 -1.02
N LEU A 210 7.75 7.60 -2.04
CA LEU A 210 7.28 7.88 -3.40
C LEU A 210 5.75 7.96 -3.44
N GLY A 211 5.05 7.03 -2.79
CA GLY A 211 3.58 7.07 -2.68
C GLY A 211 3.10 8.32 -1.94
N ALA A 212 3.70 8.62 -0.79
CA ALA A 212 3.34 9.82 -0.03
C ALA A 212 3.55 11.11 -0.86
N PHE A 213 4.61 11.21 -1.65
CA PHE A 213 4.84 12.37 -2.51
C PHE A 213 3.89 12.47 -3.69
N LEU A 214 3.47 11.34 -4.27
CA LEU A 214 2.55 11.34 -5.40
C LEU A 214 1.08 11.55 -4.99
N PHE A 215 0.70 11.21 -3.76
CA PHE A 215 -0.71 11.22 -3.35
C PHE A 215 -1.02 12.14 -2.17
N ALA A 216 -0.16 12.23 -1.14
CA ALA A 216 -0.40 13.10 0.02
C ALA A 216 0.10 14.54 -0.21
N ALA A 217 1.23 14.72 -0.87
CA ALA A 217 1.75 16.07 -1.16
C ALA A 217 0.80 16.92 -2.04
N PRO A 218 0.11 16.38 -3.08
CA PRO A 218 -0.83 17.16 -3.88
C PRO A 218 -2.05 17.70 -3.13
N ILE A 219 -2.44 17.05 -2.03
CA ILE A 219 -3.53 17.51 -1.15
C ILE A 219 -3.02 18.29 0.06
N THR A 220 -1.73 18.64 0.10
CA THR A 220 -1.12 19.47 1.16
C THR A 220 -0.73 20.82 0.58
N PRO A 221 -1.06 21.95 1.24
CA PRO A 221 -0.74 23.26 0.69
C PRO A 221 0.76 23.53 0.75
N VAL A 222 1.23 24.43 -0.12
CA VAL A 222 2.61 24.90 -0.11
C VAL A 222 2.87 25.75 1.12
N THR A 223 3.89 25.41 1.89
CA THR A 223 4.43 26.29 2.94
C THR A 223 5.93 26.15 3.13
N LYS A 224 6.56 27.26 3.52
CA LYS A 224 7.98 27.34 3.88
C LYS A 224 8.25 27.14 5.37
N ASP A 225 7.26 27.35 6.22
CA ASP A 225 7.40 27.34 7.69
C ASP A 225 6.89 26.05 8.35
N PHE A 226 6.57 25.03 7.55
CA PHE A 226 6.02 23.75 8.00
C PHE A 226 4.72 23.86 8.82
N LYS A 227 3.93 24.94 8.64
CA LYS A 227 2.56 25.02 9.19
C LYS A 227 1.65 23.94 8.64
N ALA A 228 1.82 23.63 7.36
CA ALA A 228 1.19 22.52 6.69
C ALA A 228 2.19 21.40 6.42
N GLN A 229 1.76 20.16 6.65
CA GLN A 229 2.63 18.99 6.54
C GLN A 229 1.84 17.71 6.27
N PHE A 230 2.48 16.77 5.59
CA PHE A 230 2.07 15.38 5.60
C PHE A 230 3.11 14.55 6.37
N SER A 231 2.65 13.52 7.08
CA SER A 231 3.50 12.76 7.99
C SER A 231 3.21 11.27 7.95
N PHE A 232 4.26 10.47 8.06
CA PHE A 232 4.18 9.01 8.12
C PHE A 232 5.40 8.43 8.83
N THR A 233 5.36 7.16 9.21
CA THR A 233 6.49 6.45 9.83
C THR A 233 6.69 5.08 9.20
N CYS A 234 7.85 4.46 9.45
CA CYS A 234 8.15 3.10 9.06
C CYS A 234 7.93 2.18 10.28
N LEU A 235 6.83 1.43 10.28
CA LEU A 235 6.46 0.55 11.40
C LEU A 235 6.53 -0.93 11.03
N ARG A 236 6.32 -1.27 9.75
CA ARG A 236 6.30 -2.66 9.28
C ARG A 236 7.67 -3.33 9.32
N ASN A 237 8.68 -2.64 8.81
CA ASN A 237 10.02 -3.16 8.59
C ASN A 237 11.15 -2.19 9.03
N PRO A 238 11.04 -1.51 10.18
CA PRO A 238 12.03 -0.53 10.58
C PRO A 238 13.47 -1.06 10.73
N PRO A 239 13.75 -2.33 11.11
CA PRO A 239 15.12 -2.86 11.12
C PRO A 239 15.76 -2.97 9.73
N ALA A 240 14.97 -2.93 8.66
CA ALA A 240 15.50 -3.02 7.30
C ALA A 240 16.24 -1.74 6.87
N PHE A 241 16.02 -0.62 7.56
CA PHE A 241 16.57 0.67 7.18
C PHE A 241 17.36 1.28 8.34
N LYS A 242 18.58 1.72 8.05
CA LYS A 242 19.42 2.43 9.02
C LYS A 242 18.86 3.82 9.33
N ASP A 243 18.42 4.55 8.31
CA ASP A 243 18.00 5.94 8.40
C ASP A 243 17.00 6.31 7.28
N VAL A 244 16.54 7.56 7.29
CA VAL A 244 15.57 8.08 6.31
C VAL A 244 16.16 8.13 4.90
N ASP A 245 17.47 8.30 4.74
CA ASP A 245 18.12 8.32 3.43
C ASP A 245 18.11 6.92 2.79
N GLU A 246 18.30 5.86 3.59
CA GLU A 246 18.14 4.48 3.11
C GLU A 246 16.68 4.14 2.77
N PHE A 247 15.73 4.61 3.57
CA PHE A 247 14.30 4.49 3.27
C PHE A 247 13.94 5.18 1.94
N ASN A 248 14.41 6.42 1.74
CA ASN A 248 14.20 7.15 0.50
C ASN A 248 14.95 6.54 -0.69
N SER A 249 16.13 5.95 -0.48
CA SER A 249 16.87 5.24 -1.52
C SER A 249 16.09 4.01 -1.99
N GLU A 250 15.44 3.27 -1.09
CA GLU A 250 14.56 2.17 -1.45
C GLU A 250 13.35 2.66 -2.24
N TYR A 251 12.55 3.58 -1.72
CA TYR A 251 11.27 3.91 -2.33
C TYR A 251 11.34 4.92 -3.48
N CYS A 252 12.28 5.87 -3.44
CA CYS A 252 12.42 6.90 -4.47
C CYS A 252 13.63 6.70 -5.39
N LEU A 253 14.58 5.81 -5.07
CA LEU A 253 15.87 5.69 -5.78
C LEU A 253 16.71 6.99 -5.76
N LEU A 254 16.49 7.85 -4.76
CA LEU A 254 17.20 9.13 -4.61
C LEU A 254 18.11 9.07 -3.38
N PRO A 255 19.43 9.32 -3.52
CA PRO A 255 20.40 9.08 -2.46
C PRO A 255 20.53 10.26 -1.51
N GLU A 256 19.98 11.42 -1.86
CA GLU A 256 20.18 12.68 -1.16
C GLU A 256 18.86 13.46 -1.06
N MET A 257 18.60 14.02 0.12
CA MET A 257 17.44 14.89 0.38
C MET A 257 17.40 16.11 -0.54
N SER A 258 18.56 16.59 -1.01
CA SER A 258 18.67 17.69 -1.97
C SER A 258 18.03 17.34 -3.33
N MET A 259 18.16 16.10 -3.78
CA MET A 259 17.55 15.62 -5.02
C MET A 259 16.04 15.44 -4.85
N ILE A 260 15.61 14.92 -3.71
CA ILE A 260 14.19 14.82 -3.35
C ILE A 260 13.54 16.21 -3.38
N ALA A 261 14.18 17.20 -2.75
CA ALA A 261 13.67 18.57 -2.74
C ALA A 261 13.58 19.18 -4.14
N LYS A 262 14.45 18.81 -5.09
CA LYS A 262 14.39 19.28 -6.47
C LYS A 262 13.36 18.56 -7.35
N ILE A 263 13.08 17.28 -7.07
CA ILE A 263 12.12 16.48 -7.84
C ILE A 263 10.71 16.68 -7.32
N PHE A 264 10.51 16.54 -6.01
CA PHE A 264 9.19 16.53 -5.38
C PHE A 264 8.81 17.86 -4.74
N LEU A 265 9.75 18.82 -4.71
CA LEU A 265 9.55 20.13 -4.05
C LEU A 265 9.15 19.97 -2.57
N CYS A 266 9.50 18.85 -1.95
CA CYS A 266 9.19 18.52 -0.57
C CYS A 266 10.47 18.52 0.27
N VAL A 267 10.38 19.08 1.47
CA VAL A 267 11.48 19.10 2.44
C VAL A 267 10.98 18.48 3.74
N ARG A 268 11.84 17.67 4.36
CA ARG A 268 11.56 17.04 5.65
C ARG A 268 11.89 18.01 6.77
N ARG A 269 11.02 18.10 7.78
CA ARG A 269 11.35 18.79 9.02
C ARG A 269 12.46 17.99 9.74
N PRO A 270 13.56 18.64 10.16
CA PRO A 270 14.55 18.00 11.01
C PRO A 270 13.89 17.48 12.29
N CYS A 271 14.10 16.21 12.63
CA CYS A 271 13.54 15.67 13.86
C CYS A 271 14.43 16.05 15.06
N ILE A 272 13.83 16.58 16.13
CA ILE A 272 14.57 16.91 17.37
C ILE A 272 15.20 15.65 18.00
N SER A 273 14.66 14.45 17.75
CA SER A 273 15.25 13.20 18.23
C SER A 273 16.53 12.79 17.47
N GLU A 274 16.80 13.34 16.28
CA GLU A 274 18.02 13.05 15.52
C GLU A 274 19.27 13.71 16.12
N SER A 275 19.09 14.75 16.95
CA SER A 275 20.18 15.42 17.66
C SER A 275 20.42 14.86 19.08
N MET A 276 19.57 13.94 19.54
CA MET A 276 19.72 13.27 20.83
C MET A 276 20.34 11.89 20.61
N PRO A 277 21.49 11.56 21.23
CA PRO A 277 22.06 10.23 21.10
C PRO A 277 21.11 9.22 21.73
N LEU A 278 20.43 8.43 20.88
CA LEU A 278 19.66 7.28 21.33
C LEU A 278 20.61 6.31 22.07
N PRO A 279 20.14 5.59 23.10
CA PRO A 279 20.94 4.53 23.72
C PRO A 279 21.50 3.56 22.66
N ALA A 280 22.72 3.06 22.84
CA ALA A 280 23.41 2.23 21.83
C ALA A 280 22.57 1.04 21.31
N PHE A 281 21.71 0.45 22.15
CA PHE A 281 20.82 -0.64 21.72
C PHE A 281 19.71 -0.19 20.76
N MET A 282 19.24 1.07 20.85
CA MET A 282 18.26 1.66 19.92
C MET A 282 18.93 2.13 18.63
N GLN A 283 20.21 2.54 18.68
CA GLN A 283 20.98 2.86 17.48
C GLN A 283 21.20 1.62 16.58
N MET A 284 21.19 0.42 17.16
CA MET A 284 21.27 -0.84 16.40
C MET A 284 19.90 -1.32 15.86
N GLN A 285 18.81 -0.58 16.09
CA GLN A 285 17.45 -0.98 15.73
C GLN A 285 16.89 -0.26 14.48
N GLY A 286 17.73 0.42 13.70
CA GLY A 286 17.31 1.08 12.46
C GLY A 286 16.29 2.19 12.72
N LEU A 287 15.22 2.23 11.92
CA LEU A 287 14.15 3.23 12.05
C LEU A 287 13.23 3.03 13.27
N ILE A 288 13.41 2.00 14.10
CA ILE A 288 12.54 1.71 15.26
C ILE A 288 12.47 2.91 16.23
N GLY A 289 13.58 3.62 16.41
CA GLY A 289 13.65 4.77 17.32
C GLY A 289 13.23 6.10 16.69
N MET A 290 12.82 6.12 15.42
CA MET A 290 12.49 7.35 14.70
C MET A 290 10.99 7.64 14.79
N GLY A 291 10.65 8.89 15.07
CA GLY A 291 9.26 9.35 15.06
C GLY A 291 8.67 9.44 13.64
N TYR A 292 7.60 10.21 13.52
CA TYR A 292 7.02 10.51 12.22
C TYR A 292 7.96 11.36 11.35
N PHE A 293 8.12 10.96 10.09
CA PHE A 293 8.75 11.77 9.06
C PHE A 293 7.76 12.86 8.64
N GLU A 294 8.00 14.09 9.09
CA GLU A 294 7.17 15.24 8.74
C GLU A 294 7.73 15.91 7.49
N TRP A 295 6.91 16.02 6.44
CA TRP A 295 7.28 16.61 5.17
C TRP A 295 6.39 17.80 4.85
N SER A 296 6.98 18.84 4.26
CA SER A 296 6.27 20.04 3.79
C SER A 296 6.58 20.30 2.33
N LYS A 297 5.52 20.53 1.56
CA LYS A 297 5.61 20.97 0.16
C LYS A 297 6.04 22.44 0.13
N GLN A 298 7.13 22.74 -0.57
CA GLN A 298 7.78 24.06 -0.57
C GLN A 298 7.40 24.92 -1.77
N ALA A 299 6.96 24.30 -2.87
CA ALA A 299 6.53 24.96 -4.09
C ALA A 299 5.66 24.03 -4.94
N GLU A 300 4.89 24.59 -5.85
CA GLU A 300 4.17 23.85 -6.92
C GLU A 300 5.05 23.66 -8.15
N ILE A 301 5.74 24.73 -8.56
CA ILE A 301 6.54 24.84 -9.76
C ILE A 301 7.81 25.63 -9.44
N VAL A 302 8.91 25.28 -10.11
CA VAL A 302 10.18 26.03 -9.98
C VAL A 302 10.76 26.41 -11.34
N PRO A 303 11.59 27.46 -11.42
CA PRO A 303 12.26 27.83 -12.66
C PRO A 303 13.18 26.71 -13.15
N PHE A 304 13.28 26.56 -14.48
CA PHE A 304 14.09 25.52 -15.14
C PHE A 304 15.53 25.38 -14.60
N PRO A 305 16.30 26.45 -14.30
CA PRO A 305 17.65 26.31 -13.74
C PRO A 305 17.72 25.65 -12.35
N SER A 306 16.59 25.57 -11.64
CA SER A 306 16.49 24.92 -10.32
C SER A 306 16.25 23.42 -10.42
N LEU A 307 15.87 22.93 -11.60
CA LEU A 307 15.57 21.53 -11.87
C LEU A 307 16.86 20.70 -12.03
N LEU A 308 16.71 19.38 -11.93
CA LEU A 308 17.80 18.47 -12.31
C LEU A 308 17.94 18.43 -13.83
N ASP A 309 19.16 18.15 -14.31
CA ASP A 309 19.40 18.05 -15.75
C ASP A 309 18.67 16.85 -16.40
N ARG A 310 18.49 16.93 -17.72
CA ARG A 310 17.81 15.90 -18.51
C ARG A 310 18.42 14.50 -18.35
N PRO A 311 19.75 14.30 -18.44
CA PRO A 311 20.36 12.98 -18.27
C PRO A 311 20.08 12.36 -16.88
N THR A 312 20.12 13.19 -15.83
CA THR A 312 19.82 12.79 -14.45
C THR A 312 18.38 12.29 -14.33
N ILE A 313 17.40 13.07 -14.80
CA ILE A 313 15.99 12.66 -14.75
C ILE A 313 15.68 11.46 -15.62
N THR A 314 16.28 11.37 -16.82
CA THR A 314 16.14 10.20 -17.69
C THR A 314 16.62 8.93 -16.99
N SER A 315 17.78 8.99 -16.34
CA SER A 315 18.35 7.86 -15.59
C SER A 315 17.48 7.47 -14.39
N TRP A 316 16.93 8.46 -13.68
CA TRP A 316 16.02 8.23 -12.57
C TRP A 316 14.71 7.56 -13.01
N ILE A 317 14.06 8.06 -14.05
CA ILE A 317 12.83 7.48 -14.62
C ILE A 317 13.08 6.05 -15.10
N HIS A 318 14.19 5.80 -15.81
CA HIS A 318 14.56 4.43 -16.19
C HIS A 318 14.83 3.53 -14.98
N GLY A 319 15.43 4.07 -13.91
CA GLY A 319 15.61 3.35 -12.65
C GLY A 319 14.27 2.95 -12.01
N LEU A 320 13.32 3.89 -11.93
CA LEU A 320 11.98 3.63 -11.40
C LEU A 320 11.21 2.61 -12.26
N LEU A 321 11.29 2.73 -13.59
CA LEU A 321 10.73 1.75 -14.52
C LEU A 321 11.27 0.35 -14.23
N LEU A 322 12.60 0.20 -14.14
CA LEU A 322 13.23 -1.11 -13.90
C LEU A 322 12.93 -1.66 -12.50
N LYS A 323 12.85 -0.80 -11.47
CA LYS A 323 12.43 -1.19 -10.11
C LYS A 323 11.00 -1.71 -10.09
N THR A 324 10.10 -1.02 -10.79
CA THR A 324 8.67 -1.34 -10.81
C THR A 324 8.37 -2.57 -11.66
N ALA A 325 8.97 -2.65 -12.85
CA ALA A 325 8.78 -3.75 -13.78
C ALA A 325 9.50 -5.04 -13.35
N ILE A 326 10.69 -4.90 -12.75
CA ILE A 326 11.57 -6.03 -12.41
C ILE A 326 12.12 -5.85 -10.97
N PRO A 327 11.25 -5.84 -9.95
CA PRO A 327 11.69 -5.74 -8.56
C PRO A 327 12.70 -6.85 -8.21
N LYS A 328 13.61 -6.54 -7.29
CA LYS A 328 14.50 -7.57 -6.73
C LYS A 328 13.69 -8.52 -5.85
N GLU A 329 14.03 -9.80 -5.90
CA GLU A 329 13.48 -10.81 -4.99
C GLU A 329 13.64 -10.35 -3.54
N ARG A 330 12.60 -10.54 -2.74
CA ARG A 330 12.52 -10.06 -1.36
C ARG A 330 12.50 -11.28 -0.43
N GLN A 331 13.45 -11.32 0.50
CA GLN A 331 13.53 -12.43 1.46
C GLN A 331 12.33 -12.38 2.42
N VAL A 332 11.80 -13.56 2.77
CA VAL A 332 10.51 -13.70 3.48
C VAL A 332 10.57 -13.84 5.02
N PRO A 333 11.57 -13.31 5.77
CA PRO A 333 11.33 -13.03 7.19
C PRO A 333 10.33 -11.86 7.34
N ALA A 334 9.23 -12.09 8.05
CA ALA A 334 8.13 -11.10 8.16
C ALA A 334 8.57 -9.72 8.67
N MET A 335 9.56 -9.64 9.56
CA MET A 335 9.98 -8.40 10.24
C MET A 335 10.87 -7.46 9.41
N THR A 336 11.37 -7.90 8.25
CA THR A 336 12.19 -7.07 7.33
C THR A 336 11.63 -7.04 5.92
N LEU A 337 10.42 -7.57 5.73
CA LEU A 337 9.75 -7.60 4.44
C LEU A 337 9.44 -6.17 3.99
N ILE A 338 10.00 -5.80 2.85
CA ILE A 338 9.73 -4.52 2.20
C ILE A 338 8.73 -4.80 1.09
N ASN A 339 7.65 -4.02 0.97
CA ASN A 339 6.67 -4.23 -0.08
C ASN A 339 7.03 -3.48 -1.38
N SER A 340 6.60 -4.00 -2.53
CA SER A 340 6.80 -3.40 -3.86
C SER A 340 5.45 -3.21 -4.55
N PRO A 341 4.61 -2.27 -4.09
CA PRO A 341 3.18 -2.26 -4.44
C PRO A 341 2.86 -1.60 -5.78
N PHE A 342 3.80 -0.85 -6.38
CA PHE A 342 3.52 -0.14 -7.62
C PHE A 342 3.45 -1.06 -8.84
N ASN A 343 2.49 -0.76 -9.69
CA ASN A 343 2.43 -1.21 -11.09
C ASN A 343 2.94 -0.10 -12.03
N LEU A 344 2.93 -0.34 -13.34
CA LEU A 344 3.48 0.61 -14.31
C LEU A 344 2.72 1.95 -14.40
N THR A 345 1.54 2.09 -13.81
CA THR A 345 0.84 3.40 -13.75
C THR A 345 1.61 4.44 -12.94
N VAL A 346 2.50 4.02 -12.02
CA VAL A 346 3.36 4.96 -11.25
C VAL A 346 4.25 5.80 -12.16
N LEU A 347 4.67 5.27 -13.31
CA LEU A 347 5.49 5.99 -14.28
C LEU A 347 4.76 7.24 -14.81
N PHE A 348 3.47 7.09 -15.13
CA PHE A 348 2.66 8.18 -15.65
C PHE A 348 2.43 9.25 -14.59
N ARG A 349 2.16 8.86 -13.34
CA ARG A 349 2.04 9.81 -12.22
C ARG A 349 3.33 10.58 -11.96
N VAL A 350 4.48 9.91 -12.03
CA VAL A 350 5.80 10.57 -11.95
C VAL A 350 5.99 11.56 -13.09
N ILE A 351 5.66 11.17 -14.33
CA ILE A 351 5.78 12.06 -15.50
C ILE A 351 4.84 13.27 -15.36
N MET A 352 3.59 13.08 -14.95
CA MET A 352 2.64 14.15 -14.68
C MET A 352 3.14 15.09 -13.58
N HIS A 353 3.69 14.54 -12.51
CA HIS A 353 4.30 15.32 -11.44
C HIS A 353 5.48 16.16 -11.95
N LEU A 354 6.39 15.57 -12.74
CA LEU A 354 7.52 16.30 -13.33
C LEU A 354 7.04 17.43 -14.26
N GLN A 355 5.99 17.19 -15.06
CA GLN A 355 5.38 18.22 -15.89
C GLN A 355 4.87 19.39 -15.04
N LYS A 356 4.15 19.10 -13.94
CA LYS A 356 3.63 20.11 -13.00
C LYS A 356 4.74 20.93 -12.33
N VAL A 357 5.85 20.28 -11.95
CA VAL A 357 7.02 20.91 -11.32
C VAL A 357 7.79 21.84 -12.26
N GLY A 358 7.58 21.73 -13.58
CA GLY A 358 8.14 22.62 -14.59
C GLY A 358 9.17 21.98 -15.53
N TYR A 359 9.30 20.64 -15.55
CA TYR A 359 10.18 19.98 -16.51
C TYR A 359 9.66 20.15 -17.95
N PRO A 360 10.54 20.40 -18.95
CA PRO A 360 10.09 20.62 -20.32
C PRO A 360 9.34 19.41 -20.91
N SER A 361 8.15 19.66 -21.47
CA SER A 361 7.32 18.62 -22.07
C SER A 361 8.02 17.78 -23.15
N HIS A 362 8.86 18.40 -23.98
CA HIS A 362 9.62 17.68 -25.01
C HIS A 362 10.63 16.68 -24.41
N TRP A 363 11.20 16.95 -23.23
CA TRP A 363 12.07 15.97 -22.53
C TRP A 363 11.26 14.77 -22.08
N LEU A 364 10.14 15.02 -21.41
CA LEU A 364 9.27 13.96 -20.87
C LEU A 364 8.68 13.11 -22.00
N SER A 365 8.30 13.76 -23.10
CA SER A 365 7.80 13.11 -24.30
C SER A 365 8.84 12.20 -24.94
N GLU A 366 10.09 12.65 -25.13
CA GLU A 366 11.15 11.82 -25.72
C GLU A 366 11.51 10.63 -24.82
N ILE A 367 11.54 10.82 -23.50
CA ILE A 367 11.78 9.74 -22.53
C ILE A 367 10.68 8.69 -22.62
N LEU A 368 9.42 9.11 -22.58
CA LEU A 368 8.28 8.19 -22.69
C LEU A 368 8.23 7.49 -24.06
N GLY A 369 8.49 8.22 -25.15
CA GLY A 369 8.61 7.69 -26.51
C GLY A 369 9.67 6.58 -26.61
N THR A 370 10.81 6.76 -25.94
CA THR A 370 11.87 5.74 -25.89
C THR A 370 11.41 4.49 -25.11
N ILE A 371 10.69 4.68 -24.00
CA ILE A 371 10.16 3.58 -23.18
C ILE A 371 9.13 2.76 -23.99
N ILE A 372 8.17 3.41 -24.66
CA ILE A 372 7.19 2.68 -25.47
C ILE A 372 7.80 2.05 -26.74
N GLY A 373 9.00 2.48 -27.14
CA GLY A 373 9.78 1.84 -28.21
C GLY A 373 10.28 0.41 -27.86
N GLY A 374 10.11 -0.04 -26.61
CA GLY A 374 10.38 -1.43 -26.22
C GLY A 374 11.83 -1.75 -25.89
N THR A 375 12.76 -0.81 -26.07
CA THR A 375 14.18 -0.95 -25.70
C THR A 375 14.71 0.39 -25.24
N ILE A 376 15.43 0.39 -24.11
CA ILE A 376 16.06 1.60 -23.57
C ILE A 376 17.58 1.42 -23.51
N ASP A 377 18.31 2.48 -23.85
CA ASP A 377 19.74 2.57 -23.58
C ASP A 377 19.92 3.42 -22.32
N THR A 378 20.40 2.82 -21.24
CA THR A 378 20.41 3.48 -19.92
C THR A 378 21.64 3.12 -19.09
N LYS A 379 22.06 4.06 -18.24
CA LYS A 379 23.05 3.82 -17.18
C LYS A 379 22.40 3.21 -15.92
N ALA A 380 21.07 3.37 -15.82
CA ALA A 380 20.26 2.75 -14.79
C ALA A 380 20.38 1.22 -14.82
N PHE A 381 19.96 0.58 -13.74
CA PHE A 381 20.05 -0.86 -13.61
C PHE A 381 18.93 -1.40 -12.72
N PRO A 382 18.45 -2.63 -12.96
CA PRO A 382 17.52 -3.29 -12.05
C PRO A 382 18.12 -3.42 -10.65
N GLN A 383 17.26 -3.37 -9.62
CA GLN A 383 17.72 -3.44 -8.24
C GLN A 383 18.59 -4.68 -7.97
N LYS A 384 19.70 -4.46 -7.25
CA LYS A 384 20.68 -5.51 -6.90
C LYS A 384 20.58 -5.94 -5.43
N SER A 385 20.02 -5.06 -4.59
CA SER A 385 19.92 -5.17 -3.14
C SER A 385 18.48 -4.87 -2.69
N VAL A 386 18.12 -5.40 -1.51
CA VAL A 386 16.87 -5.10 -0.79
C VAL A 386 17.25 -4.93 0.69
N PRO A 387 17.06 -3.74 1.29
CA PRO A 387 16.67 -2.49 0.64
C PRO A 387 17.70 -2.03 -0.41
N PHE A 388 17.27 -1.16 -1.32
CA PHE A 388 18.17 -0.49 -2.24
C PHE A 388 19.01 0.56 -1.50
N SER A 389 20.29 0.24 -1.32
CA SER A 389 21.18 1.06 -0.50
C SER A 389 21.41 2.45 -1.08
N VAL A 390 21.76 3.42 -0.22
CA VAL A 390 22.24 4.75 -0.63
C VAL A 390 23.41 4.64 -1.61
N LYS A 391 24.30 3.66 -1.43
CA LYS A 391 25.42 3.40 -2.33
C LYS A 391 24.96 3.00 -3.74
N ASP A 392 23.95 2.14 -3.84
CA ASP A 392 23.41 1.72 -5.12
C ASP A 392 22.62 2.86 -5.80
N SER A 393 21.91 3.68 -5.02
CA SER A 393 21.25 4.89 -5.53
C SER A 393 22.26 5.91 -6.07
N LYS A 394 23.39 6.16 -5.39
CA LYS A 394 24.48 6.99 -5.93
C LYS A 394 25.04 6.44 -7.25
N GLN A 395 25.18 5.12 -7.36
CA GLN A 395 25.61 4.48 -8.62
C GLN A 395 24.62 4.68 -9.78
N LEU A 396 23.34 4.97 -9.52
CA LEU A 396 22.36 5.26 -10.57
C LEU A 396 22.73 6.53 -11.34
N PHE A 397 23.39 7.48 -10.66
CA PHE A 397 23.76 8.80 -11.18
C PHE A 397 25.24 8.92 -11.53
N ASP A 398 26.01 7.84 -11.42
CA ASP A 398 27.42 7.83 -11.76
C ASP A 398 27.63 8.00 -13.27
N LYS A 399 28.17 9.17 -13.65
CA LYS A 399 28.40 9.54 -15.05
C LYS A 399 29.44 8.64 -15.74
N SER A 400 30.32 7.97 -15.00
CA SER A 400 31.35 7.08 -15.56
C SER A 400 30.80 5.74 -16.04
N ARG A 401 29.57 5.37 -15.64
CA ARG A 401 29.00 4.08 -16.01
C ARG A 401 28.69 3.98 -17.51
N PRO A 402 28.92 2.80 -18.12
CA PRO A 402 28.58 2.58 -19.51
C PRO A 402 27.07 2.53 -19.70
N LEU A 403 26.61 3.06 -20.84
CA LEU A 403 25.25 2.83 -21.32
C LEU A 403 25.05 1.35 -21.62
N LYS A 404 23.92 0.81 -21.19
CA LYS A 404 23.52 -0.57 -21.46
C LYS A 404 22.15 -0.60 -22.08
N ARG A 405 22.00 -1.47 -23.08
CA ARG A 405 20.73 -1.74 -23.72
C ARG A 405 19.91 -2.72 -22.89
N PHE A 406 18.71 -2.30 -22.50
CA PHE A 406 17.73 -3.12 -21.78
C PHE A 406 16.48 -3.31 -22.63
N SER A 407 15.98 -4.55 -22.69
CA SER A 407 14.74 -4.85 -23.40
C SER A 407 13.58 -4.73 -22.42
N ILE A 408 12.57 -3.95 -22.80
CA ILE A 408 11.31 -3.79 -22.07
C ILE A 408 10.13 -4.27 -22.91
N LYS A 409 10.41 -5.02 -23.99
CA LYS A 409 9.41 -5.65 -24.87
C LYS A 409 8.35 -6.48 -24.12
N PRO A 410 8.69 -7.27 -23.07
CA PRO A 410 7.67 -7.98 -22.29
C PRO A 410 6.55 -7.09 -21.76
N PHE A 411 6.85 -5.82 -21.45
CA PHE A 411 5.89 -4.86 -20.92
C PHE A 411 5.32 -3.92 -21.99
N ASN A 412 5.78 -4.01 -23.24
CA ASN A 412 5.47 -3.01 -24.27
C ASN A 412 3.97 -2.94 -24.59
N ALA A 413 3.29 -4.09 -24.65
CA ALA A 413 1.86 -4.13 -24.89
C ALA A 413 1.06 -3.43 -23.78
N GLU A 414 1.45 -3.60 -22.50
CA GLU A 414 0.88 -2.84 -21.39
C GLU A 414 1.28 -1.36 -21.46
N LEU A 415 2.56 -1.04 -21.66
CA LEU A 415 3.07 0.33 -21.71
C LEU A 415 2.39 1.16 -22.80
N THR A 416 2.24 0.63 -24.02
CA THR A 416 1.55 1.33 -25.11
C THR A 416 0.05 1.49 -24.83
N THR A 417 -0.60 0.49 -24.24
CA THR A 417 -1.99 0.59 -23.78
C THR A 417 -2.15 1.69 -22.74
N LEU A 418 -1.32 1.66 -21.68
CA LEU A 418 -1.34 2.67 -20.62
C LEU A 418 -0.97 4.06 -21.15
N THR A 419 0.02 4.18 -22.03
CA THR A 419 0.36 5.48 -22.63
C THR A 419 -0.82 6.06 -23.37
N SER A 420 -1.54 5.26 -24.17
CA SER A 420 -2.75 5.75 -24.84
C SER A 420 -3.81 6.21 -23.84
N ILE A 421 -4.08 5.43 -22.78
CA ILE A 421 -5.05 5.79 -21.72
C ILE A 421 -4.67 7.09 -20.99
N TRP A 422 -3.39 7.22 -20.61
CA TRP A 422 -2.92 8.33 -19.77
C TRP A 422 -2.56 9.59 -20.56
N LEU A 423 -2.37 9.50 -21.88
CA LEU A 423 -1.92 10.61 -22.72
C LEU A 423 -2.74 11.90 -22.53
N PRO A 424 -4.09 11.87 -22.44
CA PRO A 424 -4.88 13.08 -22.20
C PRO A 424 -4.55 13.79 -20.87
N ALA A 425 -4.09 13.04 -19.87
CA ALA A 425 -3.76 13.56 -18.54
C ALA A 425 -2.31 14.07 -18.43
N LEU A 426 -1.41 13.74 -19.37
CA LEU A 426 0.02 14.11 -19.29
C LEU A 426 0.28 15.61 -19.49
N GLY A 427 -0.65 16.34 -20.10
CA GLY A 427 -0.47 17.76 -20.42
C GLY A 427 0.54 18.03 -21.54
N PHE A 428 0.90 17.01 -22.34
CA PHE A 428 1.73 17.12 -23.53
C PHE A 428 1.49 15.95 -24.50
N SER A 429 1.88 16.14 -25.77
CA SER A 429 1.80 15.10 -26.80
C SER A 429 3.11 14.32 -26.93
N ILE A 430 3.02 13.07 -27.43
CA ILE A 430 4.20 12.28 -27.77
C ILE A 430 4.82 12.76 -29.09
N LEU A 431 6.13 13.00 -29.10
CA LEU A 431 6.89 13.40 -30.30
C LEU A 431 7.26 12.21 -31.19
N HIS A 432 7.53 11.04 -30.59
CA HIS A 432 7.91 9.82 -31.29
C HIS A 432 7.21 8.59 -30.68
N GLY A 433 6.69 7.70 -31.53
CA GLY A 433 5.97 6.50 -31.10
C GLY A 433 4.45 6.60 -31.13
N ASN A 434 3.87 7.65 -31.74
CA ASN A 434 2.40 7.71 -31.95
C ASN A 434 1.89 6.55 -32.81
N ASP A 435 2.72 6.07 -33.74
CA ASP A 435 2.45 4.95 -34.63
C ASP A 435 2.29 3.60 -33.91
N VAL A 436 2.83 3.47 -32.69
CA VAL A 436 2.71 2.26 -31.88
C VAL A 436 1.61 2.33 -30.84
N LEU A 437 0.95 3.48 -30.66
CA LEU A 437 -0.13 3.63 -29.68
C LEU A 437 -1.45 3.09 -30.25
N PRO A 438 -2.20 2.28 -29.49
CA PRO A 438 -3.54 1.87 -29.86
C PRO A 438 -4.53 3.03 -29.72
N ASP A 439 -5.54 3.09 -30.58
CA ASP A 439 -6.69 3.97 -30.38
C ASP A 439 -7.48 3.52 -29.13
N HIS A 440 -8.14 4.45 -28.42
CA HIS A 440 -8.96 4.13 -27.24
C HIS A 440 -10.05 3.11 -27.56
N SER A 441 -10.66 3.19 -28.75
CA SER A 441 -11.68 2.22 -29.21
C SER A 441 -11.13 0.79 -29.35
N SER A 442 -9.83 0.66 -29.62
CA SER A 442 -9.10 -0.62 -29.76
C SER A 442 -8.53 -1.14 -28.43
N ILE A 443 -8.73 -0.42 -27.33
CA ILE A 443 -8.39 -0.91 -25.99
C ILE A 443 -9.64 -1.56 -25.41
N ARG A 444 -9.52 -2.84 -25.04
CA ARG A 444 -10.66 -3.68 -24.65
C ARG A 444 -10.46 -4.27 -23.26
N LYS A 445 -11.56 -4.54 -22.56
CA LYS A 445 -11.53 -5.18 -21.24
C LYS A 445 -11.58 -6.69 -21.38
N TYR A 446 -10.64 -7.39 -20.77
CA TYR A 446 -10.55 -8.84 -20.78
C TYR A 446 -10.71 -9.43 -19.38
N SER A 447 -11.06 -10.71 -19.34
CA SER A 447 -11.08 -11.51 -18.12
C SER A 447 -10.43 -12.87 -18.31
N VAL A 448 -9.88 -13.41 -17.22
CA VAL A 448 -9.34 -14.76 -17.14
C VAL A 448 -9.70 -15.35 -15.78
N THR A 449 -10.13 -16.61 -15.75
CA THR A 449 -10.52 -17.30 -14.51
C THR A 449 -9.61 -18.49 -14.27
N PHE A 450 -9.05 -18.58 -13.06
CA PHE A 450 -8.11 -19.62 -12.67
C PHE A 450 -8.81 -20.69 -11.83
N SER A 451 -8.61 -21.96 -12.17
CA SER A 451 -9.14 -23.10 -11.39
C SER A 451 -8.57 -23.13 -9.96
N HIS A 452 -7.26 -22.88 -9.84
CA HIS A 452 -6.52 -22.90 -8.60
C HIS A 452 -5.49 -21.77 -8.56
N VAL A 453 -5.44 -21.08 -7.42
CA VAL A 453 -4.40 -20.12 -7.07
C VAL A 453 -3.97 -20.39 -5.63
N ASN A 454 -2.67 -20.55 -5.43
CA ASN A 454 -2.08 -20.76 -4.13
C ASN A 454 -1.61 -19.43 -3.53
N TRP A 455 -2.23 -19.03 -2.42
CA TRP A 455 -1.90 -17.80 -1.67
C TRP A 455 -1.01 -18.06 -0.44
N ASP A 456 -0.36 -19.23 -0.35
CA ASP A 456 0.52 -19.58 0.76
C ASP A 456 1.55 -18.46 1.04
N MET A 457 1.66 -18.09 2.32
CA MET A 457 2.40 -16.91 2.81
C MET A 457 1.90 -15.58 2.21
N GLY A 458 0.59 -15.33 2.28
CA GLY A 458 -0.11 -14.14 1.79
C GLY A 458 0.20 -12.81 2.50
N PHE A 459 1.39 -12.66 3.10
CA PHE A 459 1.83 -11.41 3.73
C PHE A 459 2.36 -10.38 2.72
N GLU A 460 2.60 -10.78 1.46
CA GLU A 460 3.01 -9.90 0.36
C GLU A 460 2.06 -10.07 -0.83
N SER A 461 1.57 -8.94 -1.36
CA SER A 461 0.41 -8.88 -2.26
C SER A 461 0.74 -8.49 -3.70
N SER A 462 2.04 -8.46 -4.07
CA SER A 462 2.45 -8.00 -5.40
C SER A 462 2.42 -9.14 -6.42
N PHE A 463 1.39 -9.13 -7.27
CA PHE A 463 1.18 -10.11 -8.31
C PHE A 463 1.08 -9.47 -9.69
N ILE A 464 1.57 -10.17 -10.69
CA ILE A 464 1.48 -9.77 -12.10
C ILE A 464 0.81 -10.87 -12.91
N LEU A 465 0.08 -10.47 -13.94
CA LEU A 465 -0.47 -11.37 -14.93
C LEU A 465 0.53 -11.51 -16.08
N VAL A 466 0.91 -12.74 -16.40
CA VAL A 466 1.89 -13.05 -17.45
C VAL A 466 1.23 -13.91 -18.51
N PHE A 467 1.26 -13.43 -19.75
CA PHE A 467 0.99 -14.22 -20.93
C PHE A 467 2.32 -14.74 -21.48
N ILE A 468 2.41 -16.06 -21.66
CA ILE A 468 3.59 -16.71 -22.20
C ILE A 468 3.23 -17.65 -23.35
N ASP A 469 3.98 -17.55 -24.44
CA ASP A 469 3.89 -18.49 -25.56
C ASP A 469 4.69 -19.76 -25.24
N MET A 470 3.98 -20.84 -24.94
CA MET A 470 4.60 -22.11 -24.57
C MET A 470 5.25 -22.83 -25.77
N ASP A 471 4.88 -22.48 -27.00
CA ASP A 471 5.50 -23.04 -28.20
C ASP A 471 6.90 -22.44 -28.40
N ILE A 472 7.09 -21.18 -28.02
CA ILE A 472 8.41 -20.51 -28.00
C ILE A 472 9.20 -20.91 -26.76
N ALA A 473 8.56 -20.95 -25.59
CA ALA A 473 9.24 -21.22 -24.33
C ALA A 473 9.68 -22.67 -24.16
N THR A 474 8.86 -23.63 -24.60
CA THR A 474 9.07 -25.07 -24.38
C THR A 474 8.72 -25.91 -25.61
N PRO A 475 9.45 -25.74 -26.74
CA PRO A 475 9.12 -26.41 -28.01
C PRO A 475 9.24 -27.95 -28.00
N THR A 476 9.88 -28.57 -26.99
CA THR A 476 10.26 -30.00 -27.01
C THR A 476 9.72 -30.86 -25.85
N GLY A 477 8.72 -30.40 -25.08
CA GLY A 477 8.12 -31.20 -23.97
C GLY A 477 8.41 -30.68 -22.55
N PRO A 478 7.97 -31.36 -21.47
CA PRO A 478 7.61 -30.72 -20.19
C PRO A 478 8.82 -30.42 -19.29
N ARG A 479 8.68 -29.60 -18.23
CA ARG A 479 8.73 -28.13 -18.20
C ARG A 479 9.90 -27.76 -17.25
N PRO A 480 10.91 -26.96 -17.64
CA PRO A 480 11.73 -26.27 -16.65
C PRO A 480 10.89 -25.18 -15.98
N ILE A 481 11.13 -24.95 -14.69
CA ILE A 481 10.70 -23.72 -14.01
C ILE A 481 11.25 -22.57 -14.84
N ILE A 482 10.39 -21.69 -15.38
CA ILE A 482 10.82 -20.54 -16.17
C ILE A 482 11.31 -19.48 -15.19
N PRO A 483 12.63 -19.18 -15.12
CA PRO A 483 13.16 -18.18 -14.22
C PRO A 483 12.86 -16.78 -14.78
N LEU A 484 11.60 -16.35 -14.66
CA LEU A 484 11.07 -15.15 -15.32
C LEU A 484 11.93 -13.92 -15.02
N ARG A 485 12.38 -13.73 -13.77
CA ARG A 485 13.24 -12.61 -13.42
C ARG A 485 14.54 -12.58 -14.21
N LEU A 486 15.25 -13.71 -14.30
CA LEU A 486 16.52 -13.81 -15.03
C LEU A 486 16.31 -13.52 -16.52
N LEU A 487 15.18 -13.98 -17.08
CA LEU A 487 14.78 -13.69 -18.44
C LEU A 487 14.62 -12.19 -18.68
N LEU A 488 13.99 -11.47 -17.76
CA LEU A 488 13.81 -10.01 -17.82
C LEU A 488 15.10 -9.21 -17.58
N LEU A 489 16.10 -9.78 -16.90
CA LEU A 489 17.37 -9.10 -16.60
C LEU A 489 18.40 -9.08 -17.73
N ASN A 490 18.03 -9.53 -18.94
CA ASN A 490 18.97 -9.72 -20.06
C ASN A 490 20.18 -10.59 -19.67
N LYS A 491 19.91 -11.72 -19.00
CA LYS A 491 20.90 -12.72 -18.58
C LYS A 491 20.75 -14.02 -19.37
N GLU A 492 20.75 -13.93 -20.70
CA GLU A 492 20.53 -15.10 -21.57
C GLU A 492 21.58 -16.20 -21.36
N ASP A 493 22.80 -15.81 -21.00
CA ASP A 493 23.90 -16.71 -20.66
C ASP A 493 23.56 -17.66 -19.51
N GLN A 494 22.82 -17.18 -18.52
CA GLN A 494 22.39 -17.95 -17.34
C GLN A 494 21.19 -18.85 -17.63
N LEU A 495 20.56 -18.70 -18.80
CA LEU A 495 19.31 -19.36 -19.17
C LEU A 495 19.48 -20.49 -20.18
N LYS A 496 20.69 -20.72 -20.68
CA LYS A 496 20.96 -21.71 -21.75
C LYS A 496 20.54 -23.14 -21.39
N ASN A 497 20.58 -23.49 -20.10
CA ASN A 497 20.16 -24.80 -19.61
C ASN A 497 18.64 -24.90 -19.39
N ALA A 498 17.96 -23.76 -19.23
CA ALA A 498 16.53 -23.70 -18.93
C ALA A 498 15.67 -23.42 -20.18
N LEU A 499 16.19 -22.65 -21.14
CA LEU A 499 15.46 -22.22 -22.34
C LEU A 499 16.36 -22.32 -23.56
N GLN A 500 15.85 -22.91 -24.65
CA GLN A 500 16.60 -23.03 -25.92
C GLN A 500 16.82 -21.66 -26.59
N ARG A 501 15.81 -20.77 -26.51
CA ARG A 501 15.85 -19.44 -27.15
C ARG A 501 15.41 -18.35 -26.17
N PRO A 502 16.17 -18.07 -25.09
CA PRO A 502 15.76 -17.12 -24.05
C PRO A 502 15.40 -15.74 -24.63
N ARG A 503 16.16 -15.26 -25.62
CA ARG A 503 15.88 -13.98 -26.28
C ARG A 503 14.53 -13.96 -27.00
N ASP A 504 14.17 -15.02 -27.72
CA ASP A 504 12.88 -15.08 -28.42
C ASP A 504 11.72 -15.16 -27.43
N VAL A 505 11.88 -15.93 -26.35
CA VAL A 505 10.87 -15.95 -25.27
C VAL A 505 10.66 -14.56 -24.71
N ARG A 506 11.74 -13.83 -24.36
CA ARG A 506 11.63 -12.46 -23.84
C ARG A 506 11.01 -11.50 -24.83
N GLU A 507 11.48 -11.50 -26.08
CA GLU A 507 11.15 -10.44 -27.02
C GLU A 507 9.86 -10.68 -27.81
N LYS A 508 9.37 -11.92 -27.89
CA LYS A 508 8.21 -12.31 -28.71
C LYS A 508 7.20 -13.18 -27.95
N GLY A 509 7.67 -13.99 -27.01
CA GLY A 509 6.84 -14.97 -26.29
C GLY A 509 6.33 -14.51 -24.93
N LEU A 510 6.40 -13.21 -24.62
CA LEU A 510 5.94 -12.66 -23.34
C LEU A 510 5.14 -11.37 -23.49
N HIS A 511 4.01 -11.31 -22.79
CA HIS A 511 3.34 -10.07 -22.44
C HIS A 511 3.05 -10.06 -20.94
N ILE A 512 3.48 -9.02 -20.23
CA ILE A 512 3.28 -8.86 -18.80
C ILE A 512 2.33 -7.70 -18.57
N VAL A 513 1.35 -7.93 -17.69
CA VAL A 513 0.34 -6.96 -17.26
C VAL A 513 0.47 -6.79 -15.75
N THR A 514 0.88 -5.60 -15.34
CA THR A 514 1.01 -5.18 -13.94
C THR A 514 -0.24 -4.50 -13.41
N THR A 515 -1.09 -3.96 -14.30
CA THR A 515 -2.31 -3.22 -13.99
C THR A 515 -3.54 -4.09 -14.22
N TRP A 516 -3.98 -4.76 -13.17
CA TRP A 516 -5.09 -5.70 -13.24
C TRP A 516 -5.82 -5.78 -11.89
N GLN A 517 -7.07 -6.24 -11.93
CA GLN A 517 -7.90 -6.48 -10.76
C GLN A 517 -8.08 -7.98 -10.61
N PHE A 518 -8.03 -8.48 -9.37
CA PHE A 518 -8.26 -9.88 -9.09
C PHE A 518 -9.35 -10.06 -8.04
N GLU A 519 -10.40 -10.77 -8.42
CA GLU A 519 -11.45 -11.19 -7.50
C GLU A 519 -11.06 -12.53 -6.87
N THR A 520 -10.89 -12.56 -5.55
CA THR A 520 -10.37 -13.75 -4.84
C THR A 520 -11.42 -14.85 -4.77
N GLU A 521 -12.68 -14.50 -4.57
CA GLU A 521 -13.77 -15.47 -4.46
C GLU A 521 -13.98 -16.24 -5.77
N THR A 522 -14.05 -15.52 -6.89
CA THR A 522 -14.27 -16.12 -8.21
C THR A 522 -12.97 -16.53 -8.91
N LYS A 523 -11.81 -16.17 -8.34
CA LYS A 523 -10.47 -16.36 -8.92
C LYS A 523 -10.34 -15.76 -10.32
N THR A 524 -10.94 -14.58 -10.51
CA THR A 524 -11.04 -13.94 -11.82
C THR A 524 -10.17 -12.69 -11.88
N GLY A 525 -9.21 -12.69 -12.80
CA GLY A 525 -8.45 -11.51 -13.18
C GLY A 525 -9.17 -10.70 -14.26
N ARG A 526 -9.14 -9.37 -14.16
CA ARG A 526 -9.66 -8.42 -15.16
C ARG A 526 -8.61 -7.37 -15.48
N PHE A 527 -8.46 -7.02 -16.75
CA PHE A 527 -7.43 -6.08 -17.20
C PHE A 527 -7.83 -5.42 -18.52
N TRP A 528 -7.20 -4.29 -18.82
CA TRP A 528 -7.35 -3.56 -20.08
C TRP A 528 -6.14 -3.81 -20.97
N MET A 529 -6.36 -4.05 -22.25
CA MET A 529 -5.27 -4.30 -23.21
C MET A 529 -5.69 -3.95 -24.63
N ARG A 530 -4.73 -3.54 -25.45
CA ARG A 530 -4.91 -3.36 -26.89
C ARG A 530 -5.35 -4.65 -27.60
N GLU A 531 -6.35 -4.52 -28.47
CA GLU A 531 -7.04 -5.63 -29.12
C GLU A 531 -6.16 -6.38 -30.12
N ASP A 532 -5.30 -5.69 -30.87
CA ASP A 532 -4.41 -6.28 -31.87
C ASP A 532 -3.44 -7.32 -31.29
N ILE A 533 -2.89 -7.06 -30.10
CA ILE A 533 -2.06 -8.02 -29.36
C ILE A 533 -2.91 -9.15 -28.81
N MET A 534 -4.07 -8.85 -28.23
CA MET A 534 -4.93 -9.89 -27.66
C MET A 534 -5.52 -10.82 -28.72
N LYS A 535 -5.82 -10.34 -29.93
CA LYS A 535 -6.19 -11.18 -31.08
C LYS A 535 -5.13 -12.25 -31.38
N GLN A 536 -3.85 -11.90 -31.27
CA GLN A 536 -2.75 -12.85 -31.45
C GLN A 536 -2.68 -13.85 -30.27
N VAL A 537 -2.80 -13.35 -29.04
CA VAL A 537 -2.77 -14.19 -27.83
C VAL A 537 -3.94 -15.19 -27.80
N LEU A 538 -5.10 -14.81 -28.33
CA LEU A 538 -6.32 -15.61 -28.32
C LEU A 538 -6.47 -16.56 -29.52
N ASP A 539 -5.61 -16.45 -30.55
CA ASP A 539 -5.66 -17.33 -31.72
C ASP A 539 -5.44 -18.79 -31.31
N ARG A 540 -6.35 -19.68 -31.73
CA ARG A 540 -6.31 -21.11 -31.40
C ARG A 540 -5.07 -21.83 -31.91
N ARG A 541 -4.40 -21.27 -32.92
CA ARG A 541 -3.16 -21.80 -33.50
C ARG A 541 -1.95 -21.57 -32.61
N ASN A 542 -2.05 -20.68 -31.61
CA ASN A 542 -0.92 -20.28 -30.78
C ASN A 542 -0.94 -20.97 -29.40
N GLY A 543 0.25 -21.17 -28.83
CA GLY A 543 0.49 -21.81 -27.54
C GLY A 543 0.39 -20.90 -26.30
N TRP A 544 -0.28 -19.75 -26.38
CA TRP A 544 -0.32 -18.78 -25.28
C TRP A 544 -1.06 -19.27 -24.04
N HIS A 545 -0.47 -19.02 -22.87
CA HIS A 545 -1.06 -19.27 -21.56
C HIS A 545 -1.01 -18.03 -20.69
N ALA A 546 -2.07 -17.81 -19.93
CA ALA A 546 -2.16 -16.81 -18.87
C ALA A 546 -1.81 -17.43 -17.52
N CYS A 547 -1.01 -16.73 -16.73
CA CYS A 547 -0.47 -17.21 -15.46
C CYS A 547 -0.35 -16.05 -14.47
N ILE A 548 -0.47 -16.35 -13.17
CA ILE A 548 -0.22 -15.36 -12.11
C ILE A 548 1.16 -15.62 -11.53
N TRP A 549 2.00 -14.59 -11.48
CA TRP A 549 3.31 -14.61 -10.85
C TRP A 549 3.33 -13.71 -9.62
N ARG A 550 3.95 -14.18 -8.53
CA ARG A 550 4.33 -13.32 -7.39
C ARG A 550 5.71 -12.71 -7.66
N VAL A 551 5.89 -11.41 -7.48
CA VAL A 551 7.13 -10.71 -7.87
C VAL A 551 8.18 -10.60 -6.75
N ASP A 552 7.82 -10.99 -5.53
CA ASP A 552 8.75 -11.09 -4.40
C ASP A 552 9.67 -12.32 -4.51
N ARG A 553 9.16 -13.43 -5.05
CA ARG A 553 9.94 -14.66 -5.31
C ARG A 553 10.13 -14.99 -6.78
N TRP A 554 9.32 -14.40 -7.65
CA TRP A 554 9.28 -14.69 -9.09
C TRP A 554 8.82 -16.11 -9.42
N ASP A 555 7.88 -16.61 -8.62
CA ASP A 555 7.26 -17.92 -8.76
C ASP A 555 5.82 -17.82 -9.28
N ILE A 556 5.39 -18.86 -10.00
CA ILE A 556 4.00 -19.00 -10.42
C ILE A 556 3.13 -19.42 -9.24
N VAL A 557 1.98 -18.78 -9.07
CA VAL A 557 1.04 -19.07 -7.97
C VAL A 557 -0.29 -19.64 -8.45
N GLY A 558 -0.63 -19.48 -9.73
CA GLY A 558 -1.85 -20.03 -10.34
C GLY A 558 -1.56 -21.19 -11.29
N GLN A 559 -2.52 -22.09 -11.45
CA GLN A 559 -2.46 -23.05 -12.56
C GLN A 559 -2.56 -22.28 -13.90
N PRO A 560 -1.62 -22.48 -14.85
CA PRO A 560 -1.69 -21.83 -16.16
C PRO A 560 -3.00 -22.11 -16.88
N VAL A 561 -3.59 -21.07 -17.48
CA VAL A 561 -4.82 -21.15 -18.28
C VAL A 561 -4.45 -20.93 -19.74
N LYS A 562 -4.77 -21.87 -20.63
CA LYS A 562 -4.58 -21.65 -22.07
C LYS A 562 -5.43 -20.44 -22.50
N ALA A 563 -4.83 -19.45 -23.14
CA ALA A 563 -5.51 -18.20 -23.45
C ALA A 563 -6.62 -18.39 -24.48
N ALA A 564 -6.37 -19.22 -25.49
CA ALA A 564 -7.34 -19.61 -26.50
C ALA A 564 -8.51 -20.45 -25.92
N ALA A 565 -9.49 -20.76 -26.77
CA ALA A 565 -10.63 -21.62 -26.45
C ALA A 565 -11.49 -21.14 -25.25
N GLY A 566 -11.55 -19.82 -25.02
CA GLY A 566 -12.39 -19.21 -24.00
C GLY A 566 -11.76 -19.17 -22.60
N GLY A 567 -10.47 -19.52 -22.45
CA GLY A 567 -9.74 -19.35 -21.19
C GLY A 567 -9.56 -17.87 -20.82
N VAL A 568 -9.26 -17.04 -21.82
CA VAL A 568 -9.32 -15.58 -21.70
C VAL A 568 -10.47 -15.07 -22.57
N LYS A 569 -11.27 -14.15 -22.03
CA LYS A 569 -12.50 -13.65 -22.67
C LYS A 569 -12.45 -12.14 -22.85
N ASP A 570 -12.75 -11.65 -24.05
CA ASP A 570 -13.13 -10.25 -24.28
C ASP A 570 -14.52 -10.04 -23.65
N LEU A 571 -14.65 -9.00 -22.82
CA LEU A 571 -15.89 -8.66 -22.13
C LEU A 571 -16.83 -7.80 -22.97
N GLY A 572 -16.46 -7.43 -24.20
CA GLY A 572 -17.31 -6.62 -25.06
C GLY A 572 -17.14 -5.11 -24.84
N ILE A 573 -16.34 -4.68 -23.87
CA ILE A 573 -16.25 -3.29 -23.39
C ILE A 573 -15.00 -2.63 -23.95
N SER A 574 -15.15 -1.48 -24.62
CA SER A 574 -14.03 -0.63 -25.04
C SER A 574 -13.68 0.39 -23.96
N TRP A 575 -12.45 0.94 -24.00
CA TRP A 575 -12.08 2.08 -23.15
C TRP A 575 -12.76 3.37 -23.57
N ALA A 576 -13.18 3.47 -24.84
CA ALA A 576 -13.92 4.63 -25.36
C ALA A 576 -15.41 4.63 -25.00
N ASP A 577 -15.94 3.50 -24.52
CA ASP A 577 -17.33 3.34 -24.03
C ASP A 577 -17.39 3.69 -22.54
#